data_AF-A0A645FMG7-F1
#
_entry.id   AF-A0A645FMG7-F1
#
_cell.length_a   1.000
_cell.length_b   1.000
_cell.length_c   1.000
_cell.angle_alpha   90.00
_cell.angle_beta   90.00
_cell.angle_gamma   90.00
#
_symmetry.space_group_name_H-M   'P 1'
#
loop_
_entity.id
_entity.type
_entity.pdbx_description
1 polymer ?
#
loop_
_entity_poly.entity_id
_entity_poly.type
_entity_poly.pdbx_seq_one_letter_code
_entity_poly.pdbx_strand_id
1 'polypeptide(L)'
;MNINITMARQGLMLGGTVTAYLNGAEAAWIGNGQSIALGAAAGENELTFKSGLRSRTIKFKSTADVNVMLKWNRVTGSLEALCTGPDVEVLQ
;
A
#
# COMPACT_ATOMS: atom_id res chain seq x y z
N MET A 1 -6.26 10.34 10.16
CA MET A 1 -6.24 8.87 10.24
C MET A 1 -4.85 8.37 9.89
N ASN A 2 -4.47 7.21 10.41
CA ASN A 2 -3.23 6.53 10.04
C ASN A 2 -3.50 5.44 9.01
N ILE A 3 -2.62 5.33 8.03
CA ILE A 3 -2.56 4.24 7.07
C ILE A 3 -1.36 3.38 7.46
N ASN A 4 -1.62 2.22 8.05
CA ASN A 4 -0.59 1.25 8.42
C ASN A 4 -0.34 0.34 7.23
N ILE A 5 0.84 0.44 6.62
CA ILE A 5 1.19 -0.30 5.40
C ILE A 5 2.21 -1.36 5.78
N THR A 6 1.93 -2.61 5.45
CA THR A 6 2.84 -3.74 5.70
C THR A 6 3.15 -4.45 4.39
N MET A 7 4.43 -4.63 4.09
CA MET A 7 4.89 -5.47 3.01
C MET A 7 5.14 -6.88 3.53
N ALA A 8 4.38 -7.86 3.04
CA ALA A 8 4.57 -9.26 3.42
C ALA A 8 5.99 -9.71 3.10
N ARG A 9 6.69 -10.29 4.09
CA ARG A 9 8.04 -10.83 3.90
C ARG A 9 8.01 -11.97 2.88
N GLN A 10 8.83 -11.87 1.84
CA GLN A 10 9.04 -12.91 0.83
C GLN A 10 10.54 -13.24 0.69
N GLY A 11 10.88 -14.31 -0.03
CA GLY A 11 12.27 -14.79 -0.14
C GLY A 11 13.25 -13.71 -0.63
N LEU A 12 14.54 -13.86 -0.30
CA LEU A 12 15.62 -12.88 -0.52
C LEU A 12 15.76 -12.33 -1.96
N MET A 13 15.29 -13.07 -2.98
CA MET A 13 15.35 -12.67 -4.39
C MET A 13 14.09 -11.93 -4.88
N LEU A 14 13.07 -11.79 -4.01
CA LEU A 14 11.74 -11.28 -4.37
C LEU A 14 11.38 -10.10 -3.48
N GLY A 15 11.56 -8.90 -4.02
CA GLY A 15 11.05 -7.68 -3.42
C GLY A 15 12.07 -6.56 -3.41
N GLY A 16 12.04 -5.75 -4.46
CA GLY A 16 12.65 -4.42 -4.41
C GLY A 16 11.88 -3.51 -3.45
N THR A 17 12.51 -2.39 -3.11
CA THR A 17 11.86 -1.31 -2.37
C THR A 17 10.63 -0.82 -3.13
N VAL A 18 9.49 -0.77 -2.44
CA VAL A 18 8.25 -0.21 -2.96
C VAL A 18 8.16 1.25 -2.52
N THR A 19 7.99 2.16 -3.47
CA THR A 19 7.69 3.56 -3.20
C THR A 19 6.17 3.72 -3.08
N ALA A 20 5.71 4.23 -1.94
CA ALA A 20 4.31 4.57 -1.70
C ALA A 20 4.09 6.06 -1.99
N TYR A 21 3.03 6.33 -2.74
CA TYR A 21 2.52 7.67 -3.04
C TYR A 21 1.14 7.80 -2.40
N LEU A 22 0.90 8.89 -1.68
CA LEU A 22 -0.38 9.25 -1.10
C LEU A 22 -0.91 10.48 -1.83
N ASN A 23 -2.08 10.37 -2.45
CA ASN A 23 -2.74 11.45 -3.20
C ASN A 23 -1.79 12.12 -4.23
N GLY A 24 -1.01 11.28 -4.93
CA GLY A 24 -0.06 11.72 -5.98
C GLY A 24 1.32 12.16 -5.48
N ALA A 25 1.51 12.40 -4.17
CA ALA A 25 2.79 12.78 -3.61
C ALA A 25 3.55 11.56 -3.07
N GLU A 26 4.86 11.50 -3.29
CA GLU A 26 5.70 10.47 -2.67
C GLU A 26 5.68 10.61 -1.15
N ALA A 27 5.35 9.52 -0.45
CA ALA A 27 5.13 9.56 1.00
C ALA A 27 6.15 8.72 1.78
N ALA A 28 6.53 7.55 1.26
CA ALA A 28 7.49 6.67 1.94
C ALA A 28 8.00 5.54 1.06
N TRP A 29 9.04 4.86 1.53
CA TRP A 29 9.59 3.64 0.95
C TRP A 29 9.38 2.45 1.89
N ILE A 30 9.09 1.29 1.31
CA ILE A 30 8.75 0.07 2.05
C ILE A 30 9.58 -1.08 1.48
N GLY A 31 10.50 -1.59 2.29
CA GLY A 31 11.28 -2.78 1.96
C GLY A 31 10.52 -4.07 2.25
N ASN A 32 11.13 -5.18 1.83
CA ASN A 32 10.60 -6.52 2.03
C ASN A 32 10.45 -6.85 3.53
N GLY A 33 9.24 -7.21 3.96
CA GLY A 33 8.96 -7.53 5.36
C GLY A 33 8.91 -6.32 6.31
N GLN A 34 8.87 -5.09 5.77
CA GLN A 34 8.77 -3.87 6.57
C GLN A 34 7.32 -3.40 6.71
N SER A 35 7.09 -2.63 7.76
CA SER A 35 5.85 -1.90 7.99
C SER A 35 6.15 -0.43 8.20
N ILE A 36 5.25 0.43 7.73
CA ILE A 36 5.29 1.88 7.91
C ILE A 36 3.90 2.40 8.28
N ALA A 37 3.83 3.60 8.81
CA ALA A 37 2.59 4.33 9.01
C ALA A 37 2.66 5.67 8.27
N LEU A 38 1.58 6.02 7.56
CA LEU A 38 1.41 7.32 6.91
C LEU A 38 0.25 8.08 7.56
N GLY A 39 0.42 9.38 7.77
CA GLY A 39 -0.69 10.26 8.14
C GLY A 39 -1.51 10.63 6.91
N ALA A 40 -2.83 10.54 7.01
CA ALA A 40 -3.76 10.94 5.95
C ALA A 40 -4.98 11.68 6.51
N ALA A 41 -5.58 12.51 5.65
CA ALA A 41 -6.87 13.14 5.94
C ALA A 41 -7.98 12.09 5.99
N ALA A 42 -8.97 12.30 6.85
CA ALA A 42 -10.19 11.49 6.82
C ALA A 42 -10.97 11.78 5.52
N GLY A 43 -11.61 10.75 4.96
CA GLY A 43 -12.33 10.79 3.70
C GLY A 43 -11.65 9.99 2.60
N GLU A 44 -11.72 10.50 1.37
CA GLU A 44 -11.19 9.83 0.18
C GLU A 44 -9.67 10.00 0.07
N ASN A 45 -8.98 8.90 -0.19
CA ASN A 45 -7.55 8.85 -0.39
C ASN A 45 -7.19 7.88 -1.52
N GLU A 46 -6.12 8.20 -2.23
CA GLU A 46 -5.49 7.34 -3.22
C GLU A 46 -4.10 6.92 -2.74
N LEU A 47 -3.84 5.63 -2.68
CA LEU A 47 -2.51 5.07 -2.47
C LEU A 47 -2.03 4.41 -3.76
N THR A 48 -0.88 4.85 -4.24
CA THR A 48 -0.18 4.22 -5.37
C THR A 48 1.15 3.65 -4.89
N PHE A 49 1.38 2.37 -5.18
CA PHE A 49 2.60 1.65 -4.85
C PHE A 49 3.37 1.35 -6.13
N LYS A 50 4.65 1.70 -6.19
CA LYS A 50 5.51 1.48 -7.36
C LYS A 50 6.78 0.72 -6.98
N SER A 51 7.21 -0.19 -7.86
CA SER A 51 8.51 -0.84 -7.79
C SER A 51 8.95 -1.21 -9.21
N GLY A 52 9.97 -0.53 -9.73
CA GLY A 52 10.38 -0.65 -11.13
C GLY A 52 9.22 -0.33 -12.08
N LEU A 53 8.95 -1.23 -13.02
CA LEU A 53 7.83 -1.11 -13.99
C LEU A 53 6.47 -1.55 -13.44
N ARG A 54 6.39 -1.98 -12.18
CA ARG A 54 5.16 -2.47 -11.57
C ARG A 54 4.53 -1.39 -10.71
N SER A 55 3.22 -1.25 -10.82
CA SER A 55 2.43 -0.37 -9.98
C SER A 55 1.14 -1.03 -9.52
N ARG A 56 0.65 -0.61 -8.36
CA ARG A 56 -0.68 -0.93 -7.86
C ARG A 56 -1.28 0.30 -7.21
N THR A 57 -2.47 0.68 -7.63
CA THR A 57 -3.22 1.79 -7.05
C THR A 57 -4.46 1.26 -6.36
N ILE A 58 -4.77 1.83 -5.20
CA ILE A 58 -6.02 1.62 -4.47
C ILE A 58 -6.60 2.99 -4.12
N LYS A 59 -7.89 3.17 -4.41
CA LYS A 59 -8.67 4.32 -3.96
C LYS A 59 -9.61 3.84 -2.87
N PHE A 60 -9.71 4.58 -1.79
CA PHE A 60 -10.58 4.21 -0.69
C PHE A 60 -11.09 5.45 0.04
N LYS A 61 -12.21 5.28 0.72
CA LYS A 61 -12.76 6.26 1.66
C LYS A 61 -12.78 5.66 3.05
N SER A 62 -12.31 6.41 4.04
CA SER A 62 -12.34 6.01 5.45
C SER A 62 -12.18 7.21 6.36
N THR A 63 -12.81 7.18 7.52
CA THR A 63 -12.63 8.18 8.58
C THR A 63 -11.80 7.66 9.76
N ALA A 64 -11.60 6.34 9.83
CA ALA A 64 -10.79 5.66 10.83
C ALA A 64 -9.41 5.23 10.30
N ASP A 65 -8.60 4.65 11.17
CA ASP A 65 -7.30 4.09 10.77
C ASP A 65 -7.50 2.85 9.87
N VAL A 66 -6.60 2.72 8.89
CA VAL A 66 -6.67 1.65 7.88
C VAL A 66 -5.39 0.83 7.87
N ASN A 67 -5.50 -0.42 7.45
CA ASN A 67 -4.40 -1.35 7.25
C ASN A 67 -4.32 -1.73 5.78
N VAL A 68 -3.14 -1.58 5.21
CA VAL A 68 -2.83 -1.98 3.83
C VAL A 68 -1.77 -3.08 3.85
N MET A 69 -2.12 -4.25 3.36
CA MET A 69 -1.18 -5.36 3.16
C MET A 69 -0.73 -5.37 1.70
N LEU A 70 0.58 -5.28 1.49
CA LEU A 70 1.22 -5.41 0.19
C LEU A 70 1.86 -6.79 0.04
N LYS A 71 1.76 -7.35 -1.15
CA LYS A 71 2.33 -8.65 -1.46
C LYS A 71 2.75 -8.72 -2.92
N TRP A 72 3.92 -9.27 -3.19
CA TRP A 72 4.26 -9.71 -4.55
C TRP A 72 3.49 -10.97 -4.89
N ASN A 73 2.72 -10.94 -5.97
CA ASN A 73 2.18 -12.14 -6.58
C ASN A 73 3.27 -12.75 -7.48
N ARG A 74 3.76 -13.92 -7.09
CA ARG A 74 4.84 -14.62 -7.79
C ARG A 74 4.41 -15.26 -9.10
N VAL A 75 3.12 -15.54 -9.26
CA VAL A 75 2.56 -16.18 -10.45
C VAL A 75 2.42 -15.16 -11.57
N THR A 76 1.92 -13.97 -11.24
CA THR A 76 1.68 -12.90 -12.22
C THR A 76 2.81 -11.88 -12.31
N GLY A 77 3.74 -11.87 -11.34
CA GLY A 77 4.80 -10.86 -11.25
C GLY A 77 4.26 -9.45 -10.96
N SER A 78 3.05 -9.34 -10.38
CA SER A 78 2.39 -8.08 -10.05
C SER A 78 2.44 -7.78 -8.56
N LEU A 79 2.26 -6.50 -8.21
CA LEU A 79 2.06 -6.08 -6.84
C LEU A 79 0.57 -6.14 -6.49
N GLU A 80 0.24 -6.82 -5.40
CA GLU A 80 -1.10 -6.88 -4.83
C GLU A 80 -1.17 -5.99 -3.59
N ALA A 81 -2.33 -5.37 -3.39
CA ALA A 81 -2.64 -4.54 -2.25
C ALA A 81 -4.03 -4.87 -1.74
N LEU A 82 -4.14 -5.13 -0.44
CA LEU A 82 -5.39 -5.36 0.27
C LEU A 82 -5.57 -4.24 1.29
N CYS A 83 -6.64 -3.46 1.15
CA CYS A 83 -7.02 -2.40 2.09
C CYS A 83 -8.12 -2.90 3.02
N THR A 84 -7.93 -2.71 4.32
CA THR A 84 -8.89 -3.12 5.36
C THR A 84 -8.99 -2.06 6.44
N GLY A 85 -10.14 -1.97 7.07
CA GLY A 85 -10.40 -1.05 8.18
C GLY A 85 -11.86 -1.16 8.58
N PRO A 86 -12.26 -0.54 9.71
CA PRO A 86 -13.60 -0.68 10.26
C PRO A 86 -14.68 -0.04 9.37
N ASP A 87 -14.35 1.01 8.63
CA ASP A 87 -15.25 1.79 7.78
C ASP A 87 -14.70 2.00 6.35
N VAL A 88 -13.74 1.16 5.94
CA VAL A 88 -13.10 1.29 4.63
C VAL A 88 -14.08 0.91 3.52
N GLU A 89 -14.28 1.86 2.61
CA GLU A 89 -14.95 1.65 1.33
C GLU A 89 -13.89 1.71 0.21
N VAL A 90 -13.65 0.59 -0.47
CA VAL A 90 -12.74 0.56 -1.62
C VAL A 90 -13.49 1.07 -2.85
N LEU A 91 -12.96 2.12 -3.47
CA LEU A 91 -13.55 2.78 -4.63
C LEU A 91 -13.01 2.13 -5.92
N GLN A 92 -13.89 1.87 -6.89
CA GLN A 92 -13.55 1.29 -8.19
C GLN A 92 -12.94 2.32 -9.15
#